data_AF-A0A1V9X1Q0-F1
#
_entry.id   AF-A0A1V9X1Q0-F1
#
_cell.length_a   1.000
_cell.length_b   1.000
_cell.length_c   1.000
_cell.angle_alpha   90.00
_cell.angle_beta   90.00
_cell.angle_gamma   90.00
#
_symmetry.space_group_name_H-M   'P 1'
#
loop_
_entity.id
_entity.type
_entity.pdbx_description
1 polymer ?
#
loop_
_entity_poly.entity_id
_entity_poly.type
_entity_poly.pdbx_seq_one_letter_code
_entity_poly.pdbx_strand_id
1 'polypeptide(L)'
;MVPYEQPSIFDKLQFMFTVPKVVINQRAKFESDELLKKCSRESEVKYTGFQDRPRDERVYRFQAGLREGHTELVRTQLFSFSSSRDYQTNCHGSS
;
A
#
# COMPACT_ATOMS: atom_id res chain seq x y z
N MET A 1 12.01 22.42 -35.08
CA MET A 1 12.36 21.34 -34.15
C MET A 1 13.56 21.83 -33.35
N VAL A 2 13.35 22.28 -32.11
CA VAL A 2 14.43 22.88 -31.28
C VAL A 2 15.18 21.76 -30.56
N PRO A 3 16.53 21.78 -30.54
CA PRO A 3 17.33 20.70 -30.02
C PRO A 3 17.46 20.80 -28.50
N TYR A 4 17.11 19.72 -27.80
CA TYR A 4 17.59 19.34 -26.47
C TYR A 4 17.68 20.50 -25.45
N GLU A 5 16.53 20.90 -24.90
CA GLU A 5 16.48 21.66 -23.65
C GLU A 5 17.20 20.85 -22.58
N GLN A 6 18.44 21.22 -22.26
CA GLN A 6 19.16 20.62 -21.14
C GLN A 6 18.39 20.99 -19.87
N PRO A 7 17.93 20.01 -19.07
CA PRO A 7 17.21 20.30 -17.84
C PRO A 7 18.06 21.23 -16.99
N SER A 8 17.45 22.32 -16.54
CA SER A 8 18.15 23.37 -15.80
C SER A 8 18.77 22.77 -14.54
N ILE A 9 19.81 23.42 -14.01
CA ILE A 9 20.42 22.99 -12.74
C ILE A 9 19.35 22.92 -11.63
N PHE A 10 18.32 23.77 -11.70
CA PHE A 10 17.16 23.76 -10.80
C PHE A 10 16.29 22.49 -10.94
N ASP A 11 16.06 22.00 -12.16
CA ASP A 11 15.31 20.75 -12.37
C ASP A 11 16.09 19.55 -11.82
N LYS A 12 17.42 19.53 -12.00
CA LYS A 12 18.29 18.50 -11.42
C LYS A 12 18.31 18.57 -9.89
N LEU A 13 18.28 19.77 -9.31
CA LEU A 13 18.20 19.97 -7.86
C LEU A 13 16.85 19.50 -7.30
N GLN A 14 15.72 19.68 -8.01
CA GLN A 14 14.43 19.12 -7.58
C GLN A 14 14.47 17.59 -7.48
N PHE A 15 15.13 16.90 -8.41
CA PHE A 15 15.36 15.46 -8.31
C PHE A 15 16.30 15.09 -7.15
N MET A 16 17.24 15.96 -6.78
CA MET A 16 18.17 15.71 -5.66
C MET A 16 17.53 15.86 -4.28
N PHE A 17 16.48 16.66 -4.13
CA PHE A 17 15.80 16.89 -2.84
C PHE A 17 14.47 16.13 -2.67
N THR A 18 14.05 15.37 -3.67
CA THR A 18 12.89 14.49 -3.53
C THR A 18 13.33 13.18 -2.90
N VAL A 19 12.84 12.92 -1.68
CA VAL A 19 13.06 11.62 -1.03
C VAL A 19 12.47 10.54 -1.95
N PRO A 20 13.28 9.56 -2.40
CA PRO A 20 12.78 8.48 -3.25
C PRO A 20 11.70 7.71 -2.50
N LYS A 21 10.51 7.58 -3.11
CA LYS A 21 9.39 6.81 -2.53
C LYS A 21 9.74 5.33 -2.29
N VAL A 22 10.76 4.84 -2.98
CA VAL A 22 11.12 3.43 -3.07
C VAL A 22 12.60 3.27 -2.83
N VAL A 23 12.96 2.31 -1.98
CA VAL A 23 14.36 1.94 -1.74
C VAL A 23 14.92 1.25 -2.98
N ILE A 24 16.17 1.57 -3.34
CA ILE A 24 16.84 1.07 -4.56
C ILE A 24 16.77 -0.46 -4.66
N ASN A 25 17.09 -1.19 -3.60
CA ASN A 25 17.02 -2.65 -3.54
C ASN A 25 15.84 -3.12 -2.68
N GLN A 26 14.62 -3.04 -3.21
CA GLN A 26 13.39 -3.42 -2.52
C GLN A 26 13.43 -4.86 -1.98
N ARG A 27 13.94 -5.81 -2.78
CA ARG A 27 14.05 -7.21 -2.40
C ARG A 27 14.96 -7.39 -1.17
N ALA A 28 16.16 -6.81 -1.22
CA ALA A 28 17.10 -6.88 -0.09
C ALA A 28 16.54 -6.18 1.17
N LYS A 29 15.82 -5.07 1.00
CA LYS A 29 15.14 -4.38 2.11
C LYS A 29 14.06 -5.26 2.75
N PHE A 30 13.26 -5.94 1.95
CA PHE A 30 12.26 -6.89 2.44
C PHE A 30 12.89 -8.10 3.16
N GLU A 31 13.97 -8.65 2.60
CA GLU A 31 14.70 -9.80 3.16
C GLU A 31 15.54 -9.45 4.41
N SER A 32 15.79 -8.17 4.70
CA SER A 32 16.53 -7.74 5.90
C SER A 32 15.64 -7.20 7.00
N ASP A 33 14.48 -6.63 6.66
CA ASP A 33 13.61 -5.97 7.63
C ASP A 33 12.68 -6.97 8.34
N GLU A 34 12.90 -7.14 9.65
CA GLU A 34 12.15 -8.09 10.48
C GLU A 34 10.65 -7.77 10.55
N LEU A 35 10.25 -6.50 10.44
CA LEU A 35 8.84 -6.13 10.43
C LEU A 35 8.18 -6.61 9.13
N LEU A 36 8.83 -6.37 7.98
CA LEU A 36 8.32 -6.81 6.68
C LEU A 36 8.25 -8.33 6.57
N LYS A 37 9.23 -9.05 7.12
CA LYS A 37 9.20 -10.52 7.21
C LYS A 37 8.03 -11.03 8.05
N LYS A 38 7.80 -10.43 9.22
CA LYS A 38 6.64 -10.79 10.06
C LYS A 38 5.33 -10.47 9.34
N CYS A 39 5.26 -9.36 8.60
CA CYS A 39 4.14 -9.01 7.73
C CYS A 39 3.96 -9.96 6.53
N SER A 40 5.00 -10.67 6.10
CA SER A 40 4.91 -11.61 4.98
C SER A 40 4.24 -12.93 5.33
N ARG A 41 4.26 -13.32 6.61
CA ARG A 41 3.68 -14.60 7.04
C ARG A 41 2.16 -14.49 7.11
N GLU A 42 1.49 -15.62 6.90
CA GLU A 42 0.06 -15.76 7.16
C GLU A 42 -0.22 -15.43 8.63
N SER A 43 -1.26 -14.65 8.86
CA SER A 43 -1.62 -14.15 10.19
C SER A 43 -3.09 -13.82 10.24
N GLU A 44 -3.69 -13.87 11.43
CA GLU A 44 -5.05 -13.40 11.64
C GLU A 44 -5.18 -11.90 11.31
N VAL A 45 -6.26 -11.56 10.61
CA VAL A 45 -6.63 -10.19 10.23
C VAL A 45 -8.06 -9.93 10.69
N LYS A 46 -8.30 -8.75 11.29
CA LYS A 46 -9.60 -8.34 11.82
C LYS A 46 -10.09 -7.06 11.16
N TYR A 47 -11.40 -7.00 10.92
CA TYR A 47 -12.06 -5.77 10.51
C TYR A 47 -12.19 -4.82 11.71
N THR A 48 -11.69 -3.60 11.55
CA THR A 48 -11.63 -2.60 12.63
C THR A 48 -12.42 -1.32 12.35
N GLY A 49 -13.12 -1.25 11.22
CA GLY A 49 -14.04 -0.16 10.92
C GLY A 49 -15.29 -0.16 11.83
N PHE A 50 -15.80 1.04 12.11
CA PHE A 50 -17.07 1.29 12.80
C PHE A 50 -17.21 0.52 14.13
N GLN A 51 -16.17 0.51 14.99
CA GLN A 51 -16.19 -0.25 16.26
C GLN A 51 -17.25 0.24 17.24
N ASP A 52 -17.70 1.49 17.10
CA ASP A 52 -18.78 2.13 17.85
C ASP A 52 -20.18 1.64 17.44
N ARG A 53 -20.30 0.89 16.34
CA ARG A 53 -21.57 0.46 15.75
C ARG A 53 -21.92 -0.99 16.08
N PRO A 54 -23.22 -1.35 16.07
CA PRO A 54 -23.66 -2.73 16.28
C PRO A 54 -23.09 -3.67 15.20
N ARG A 55 -22.92 -4.94 15.57
CA ARG A 55 -22.29 -5.95 14.71
C ARG A 55 -22.94 -6.06 13.32
N ASP A 56 -24.26 -6.03 13.25
CA ASP A 56 -24.98 -6.19 11.98
C ASP A 56 -24.70 -5.03 11.01
N GLU A 57 -24.64 -3.79 11.53
CA GLU A 57 -24.25 -2.63 10.74
C GLU A 57 -22.79 -2.77 10.26
N ARG A 58 -21.89 -3.23 11.13
CA ARG A 58 -20.48 -3.45 10.76
C ARG A 58 -20.33 -4.50 9.65
N VAL A 59 -21.12 -5.58 9.69
CA VAL A 59 -21.12 -6.60 8.63
C VAL A 59 -21.59 -6.01 7.31
N TYR A 60 -22.69 -5.25 7.34
CA TYR A 60 -23.21 -4.57 6.14
C TYR A 60 -22.17 -3.60 5.54
N ARG A 61 -21.55 -2.77 6.37
CA ARG A 61 -20.51 -1.81 5.95
C ARG A 61 -19.26 -2.49 5.41
N PHE A 62 -18.84 -3.58 6.03
CA PHE A 62 -17.72 -4.38 5.54
C PHE A 62 -18.00 -4.93 4.13
N GLN A 63 -19.18 -5.54 3.93
CA GLN A 63 -19.57 -6.04 2.61
C GLN A 63 -19.70 -4.94 1.56
N ALA A 64 -20.19 -3.75 1.94
CA ALA A 64 -20.23 -2.59 1.06
C ALA A 64 -18.81 -2.12 0.69
N GLY A 65 -17.91 -2.00 1.67
CA GLY A 65 -16.50 -1.61 1.45
C GLY A 65 -15.75 -2.58 0.53
N LEU A 66 -16.02 -3.88 0.64
CA LEU A 66 -15.47 -4.88 -0.29
C LEU A 66 -15.94 -4.67 -1.73
N ARG A 67 -17.21 -4.26 -1.94
CA ARG A 67 -17.73 -3.94 -3.28
C ARG A 67 -17.14 -2.64 -3.85
N GLU A 68 -16.84 -1.69 -2.97
CA GLU A 68 -16.18 -0.43 -3.31
C GLU A 68 -14.67 -0.59 -3.53
N GLY A 69 -14.09 -1.73 -3.11
CA GLY A 69 -12.66 -2.03 -3.22
C GLY A 69 -11.80 -1.35 -2.16
N HIS A 70 -12.38 -0.92 -1.04
CA HIS A 70 -11.64 -0.33 0.09
C HIS A 70 -12.15 -0.86 1.42
N THR A 71 -11.25 -1.39 2.26
CA THR A 71 -11.59 -1.84 3.61
C THR A 71 -10.41 -1.71 4.57
N GLU A 72 -10.73 -1.36 5.82
CA GLU A 72 -9.76 -1.17 6.90
C GLU A 72 -9.57 -2.46 7.71
N LEU A 73 -8.35 -2.98 7.67
CA LEU A 73 -7.99 -4.25 8.28
C LEU A 73 -6.79 -4.06 9.21
N VAL A 74 -6.78 -4.80 10.31
CA VAL A 74 -5.65 -4.82 11.25
C VAL A 74 -5.16 -6.25 11.38
N ARG A 75 -3.84 -6.42 11.29
CA ARG A 75 -3.19 -7.68 11.61
C ARG A 75 -3.13 -7.85 13.12
N THR A 76 -3.59 -8.98 13.68
CA THR A 76 -3.64 -9.13 15.15
C THR A 76 -2.23 -9.17 15.79
N GLN A 77 -1.22 -9.65 15.06
CA GLN A 77 0.11 -9.95 15.64
C GLN A 77 1.11 -8.79 15.61
N LEU A 78 0.87 -7.80 14.79
CA LEU A 78 1.67 -6.59 14.71
C LEU A 78 0.61 -5.51 14.86
N PHE A 79 0.69 -4.65 15.87
CA PHE A 79 -0.23 -3.51 16.03
C PHE A 79 -0.04 -2.50 14.88
N SER A 80 -0.25 -2.97 13.65
CA SER A 80 -0.02 -2.34 12.37
C SER A 80 -1.38 -2.29 11.68
N PHE A 81 -1.85 -1.07 11.50
CA PHE A 81 -3.06 -0.78 10.75
C PHE A 81 -2.75 -0.77 9.26
N SER A 82 -3.54 -1.52 8.48
CA SER A 82 -3.42 -1.58 7.02
C SER A 82 -4.75 -1.20 6.38
N SER A 83 -4.74 -0.10 5.62
CA SER A 83 -5.87 0.24 4.75
C SER A 83 -5.68 -0.47 3.42
N SER A 84 -6.52 -1.45 3.12
CA SER A 84 -6.43 -2.21 1.87
C SER A 84 -7.26 -1.55 0.78
N ARG A 85 -6.67 -1.42 -0.41
CA ARG A 85 -7.36 -1.07 -1.65
C ARG A 85 -7.23 -2.22 -2.63
N ASP A 86 -8.34 -2.88 -2.89
CA ASP A 86 -8.42 -4.00 -3.82
C ASP A 86 -8.71 -3.46 -5.21
N TYR A 87 -7.67 -3.02 -5.92
CA TYR A 87 -7.78 -2.74 -7.34
C TYR A 87 -7.70 -4.06 -8.11
N GLN A 88 -8.65 -4.32 -9.01
CA GLN A 88 -8.41 -5.27 -10.10
C GLN A 88 -7.24 -4.72 -10.94
N THR A 89 -6.03 -5.19 -10.68
CA THR A 89 -4.95 -5.01 -11.62
C THR A 89 -5.31 -5.85 -12.84
N ASN A 90 -5.65 -5.18 -13.94
CA ASN A 90 -5.81 -5.81 -15.24
C ASN A 90 -4.48 -6.46 -15.63
N CYS A 91 -4.24 -7.69 -15.18
CA CYS A 91 -3.15 -8.54 -15.61
C CYS A 91 -3.45 -9.03 -17.03
N HIS A 92 -3.43 -8.13 -18.00
CA HIS A 92 -3.27 -8.53 -19.40
C HIS A 92 -1.82 -8.95 -19.54
N GLY A 93 -1.54 -10.19 -19.16
CA GLY A 93 -0.30 -10.86 -19.52
C GLY A 93 -0.27 -10.97 -21.04
N SER A 94 0.53 -10.14 -21.68
CA SER A 94 0.97 -10.38 -23.05
C SER A 94 1.82 -11.65 -23.02
N SER A 95 1.23 -12.76 -23.49
CA SER A 95 1.96 -13.98 -23.83
C SER A 95 3.01 -13.72 -24.91
#